data_AF-A0A7W7NYB1-F1
#
_entry.id   AF-A0A7W7NYB1-F1
#
_cell.length_a   1.000
_cell.length_b   1.000
_cell.length_c   1.000
_cell.angle_alpha   90.00
_cell.angle_beta   90.00
_cell.angle_gamma   90.00
#
_symmetry.space_group_name_H-M   'P 1'
#
loop_
_entity.id
_entity.type
_entity.pdbx_description
1 polymer ?
#
loop_
_entity_poly.entity_id
_entity_poly.type
_entity_poly.pdbx_seq_one_letter_code
_entity_poly.pdbx_strand_id
1 'polypeptide(L)' 'MSERFGPMASALSGVAARRLGWRPDVFWHATLAELTAALARDASPPIDAATLRRLMEQDHG' A
#
# COMPACT_ATOMS: atom_id res chain seq x y z
N MET A 1 28.53 2.38 7.96
CA MET A 1 27.14 1.96 7.66
C MET A 1 26.50 1.50 8.95
N SER A 2 25.36 2.08 9.35
CA SER A 2 24.69 1.71 10.60
C SER A 2 24.25 0.25 10.57
N GLU A 3 24.66 -0.55 11.55
CA GLU A 3 24.41 -2.01 11.63
C GLU A 3 22.93 -2.40 11.49
N ARG A 4 22.01 -1.46 11.70
CA ARG A 4 20.56 -1.65 11.62
C ARG A 4 19.96 -1.48 10.22
N PHE A 5 20.68 -0.86 9.29
CA PHE A 5 20.13 -0.54 7.96
C PHE A 5 19.83 -1.81 7.15
N GLY A 6 20.78 -2.74 7.07
CA GLY A 6 20.61 -3.98 6.30
C GLY A 6 19.40 -4.81 6.75
N PRO A 7 19.28 -5.15 8.05
CA PRO A 7 18.13 -5.87 8.57
C PRO A 7 16.79 -5.15 8.33
N MET A 8 16.73 -3.82 8.53
CA MET A 8 15.50 -3.05 8.31
C MET A 8 15.11 -2.98 6.83
N ALA A 9 16.08 -2.76 5.94
CA ALA A 9 15.82 -2.70 4.49
C ALA A 9 15.32 -4.05 3.96
N SER A 10 15.90 -5.17 4.43
CA SER A 10 15.42 -6.51 4.10
C SER A 10 14.00 -6.77 4.61
N ALA A 11 13.68 -6.34 5.84
CA ALA A 11 12.33 -6.46 6.39
C ALA A 11 11.30 -5.66 5.56
N LEU A 12 11.64 -4.42 5.18
CA LEU A 12 10.81 -3.57 4.33
C LEU A 12 10.61 -4.16 2.93
N SER A 13 11.66 -4.69 2.31
CA SER A 13 11.57 -5.41 1.03
C SER A 13 10.56 -6.56 1.10
N GLY A 14 10.57 -7.33 2.19
CA GLY A 14 9.60 -8.40 2.43
C GLY A 14 8.17 -7.89 2.67
N VAL A 15 7.98 -6.70 3.24
CA VAL A 15 6.66 -6.06 3.34
C VAL A 15 6.16 -5.64 1.96
N ALA A 16 7.00 -4.98 1.16
CA ALA A 16 6.66 -4.55 -0.19
C ALA A 16 6.28 -5.75 -1.08
N ALA A 17 7.01 -6.86 -1.00
CA ALA A 17 6.68 -8.07 -1.74
C ALA A 17 5.29 -8.65 -1.39
N ARG A 18 4.93 -8.66 -0.11
CA ARG A 18 3.64 -9.23 0.36
C ARG A 18 2.45 -8.31 0.17
N ARG A 19 2.65 -6.99 0.34
CA ARG A 19 1.56 -5.99 0.28
C ARG A 19 1.32 -5.48 -1.13
N LEU A 20 2.38 -5.32 -1.91
CA LEU A 20 2.36 -4.66 -3.22
C LEU A 20 2.64 -5.65 -4.36
N GLY A 21 3.04 -6.89 -4.06
CA GLY A 21 3.46 -7.86 -5.07
C GLY A 21 4.80 -7.53 -5.73
N TRP A 22 5.58 -6.60 -5.15
CA TRP A 22 6.84 -6.16 -5.74
C TRP A 22 7.88 -7.29 -5.68
N ARG A 23 8.61 -7.45 -6.79
CA ARG A 23 9.83 -8.25 -6.78
C ARG A 23 10.93 -7.49 -6.02
N PRO A 24 11.93 -8.18 -5.44
CA PRO A 24 12.99 -7.53 -4.68
C PRO A 24 13.74 -6.44 -5.48
N ASP A 25 13.91 -6.62 -6.79
CA ASP A 25 14.58 -5.65 -7.65
C ASP A 25 13.85 -4.29 -7.70
N VAL A 26 12.52 -4.29 -7.70
CA VAL A 26 11.71 -3.07 -7.71
C VAL A 26 11.91 -2.28 -6.42
N PHE A 27 11.97 -2.94 -5.27
CA PHE A 27 12.21 -2.28 -3.98
C PHE A 27 13.57 -1.55 -3.94
N TRP A 28 14.62 -2.15 -4.49
CA TRP A 28 15.95 -1.55 -4.46
C TRP A 28 16.15 -0.42 -5.47
N HIS A 29 15.32 -0.36 -6.52
CA HIS A 29 15.32 0.74 -7.50
C HIS A 29 14.32 1.84 -7.16
N ALA A 30 13.31 1.56 -6.34
CA ALA A 30 12.31 2.53 -5.95
C ALA A 30 12.93 3.63 -5.08
N THR A 31 12.54 4.87 -5.36
CA THR A 31 12.87 6.02 -4.54
C THR A 31 12.09 6.00 -3.24
N LEU A 32 12.58 6.72 -2.22
CA LEU A 32 11.87 6.84 -0.94
C LEU A 32 10.48 7.46 -1.11
N ALA A 33 10.32 8.40 -2.06
CA ALA A 33 9.04 9.03 -2.35
C ALA A 33 8.04 8.02 -2.91
N GLU A 34 8.46 7.18 -3.86
CA GLU A 34 7.64 6.10 -4.42
C GLU A 34 7.29 5.05 -3.37
N LEU A 35 8.26 4.67 -2.53
CA LEU A 35 8.02 3.74 -1.43
C LEU A 35 6.98 4.29 -0.44
N THR A 36 7.07 5.57 -0.11
CA THR A 36 6.11 6.24 0.78
C THR A 36 4.73 6.31 0.14
N ALA A 37 4.64 6.65 -1.15
CA ALA A 37 3.38 6.70 -1.88
C ALA A 37 2.73 5.31 -1.97
N ALA A 38 3.50 4.27 -2.27
CA ALA A 38 2.99 2.91 -2.40
C ALA A 38 2.53 2.30 -1.06
N LEU A 39 3.11 2.73 0.07
CA LEU A 39 2.72 2.29 1.41
C LEU A 39 1.70 3.20 2.10
N ALA A 40 1.37 4.34 1.49
CA ALA A 40 0.36 5.23 2.02
C ALA A 40 -0.98 4.48 2.11
N ARG A 41 -1.64 4.55 3.27
CA ARG A 41 -3.02 4.08 3.36
C ARG A 41 -3.88 4.98 2.50
N ASP A 42 -4.80 4.38 1.74
CA ASP A 42 -5.85 5.15 1.08
C ASP A 42 -6.57 6.00 2.13
N ALA A 43 -6.44 7.32 1.98
CA ALA A 43 -7.12 8.30 2.81
C ALA A 43 -8.60 8.44 2.45
N SER A 44 -9.10 7.61 1.52
CA SER A 44 -10.50 7.61 1.14
C SER A 44 -11.34 7.22 2.36
N PRO A 45 -12.28 8.08 2.79
CA PRO A 45 -13.15 7.73 3.90
C PRO A 45 -13.92 6.45 3.53
N PRO A 46 -14.11 5.53 4.48
CA PRO A 46 -14.95 4.37 4.23
C PRO A 46 -16.35 4.83 3.83
N ILE A 47 -16.91 4.21 2.79
CA ILE A 47 -18.29 4.49 2.36
C ILE A 47 -19.22 4.11 3.52
N ASP A 48 -20.09 5.04 3.93
CA ASP A 48 -21.06 4.76 4.98
C ASP A 48 -22.19 3.84 4.48
N ALA A 49 -22.85 3.17 5.42
CA ALA A 49 -23.91 2.20 5.08
C ALA A 49 -25.09 2.85 4.33
N ALA A 50 -25.33 4.14 4.53
CA ALA A 50 -26.38 4.87 3.83
C ALA A 50 -26.04 5.09 2.35
N THR A 51 -24.80 5.45 2.06
CA THR A 51 -24.26 5.63 0.70
C THR A 51 -24.20 4.30 -0.02
N LEU A 52 -23.75 3.23 0.65
CA LEU A 52 -23.75 1.88 0.07
C LEU A 52 -25.17 1.46 -0.33
N ARG A 53 -26.17 1.69 0.53
CA ARG A 53 -27.56 1.33 0.25
C ARG A 53 -28.14 2.09 -0.94
N ARG A 54 -27.87 3.39 -1.06
CA ARG A 54 -28.30 4.18 -2.24
C ARG A 54 -27.70 3.65 -3.53
N LEU A 55 -26.42 3.28 -3.53
CA LEU A 55 -25.77 2.72 -4.72
C LEU A 55 -26.40 1.39 -5.15
N MET A 56 -26.77 0.53 -4.18
CA MET A 56 -27.48 -0.73 -4.47
C MET A 56 -28.89 -0.49 -5.05
N GLU A 57 -29.61 0.50 -4.54
CA GLU A 57 -30.94 0.88 -5.03
C GLU A 57 -30.89 1.44 -6.48
N GLN A 58 -29.80 2.11 -6.87
CA GLN A 58 -29.59 2.64 -8.22
C GLN A 58 -29.12 1.58 -9.23
N ASP A 59 -28.42 0.53 -8.78
CA ASP A 59 -27.94 -0.58 -9.62
C ASP A 59 -29.05 -1.55 -10.02
N HIS A 60 -30.10 -1.66 -9.20
CA HIS A 60 -31.21 -2.59 -9.41
C HIS A 60 -32.46 -1.95 -10.04
N GLY A 61 -32.37 -0.69 -10.49
CA GLY A 61 -33.46 0.12 -11.07
C GLY A 61 -33.45 0.22 -12.58
#